data_AF-A0A2N7C7H8-F1
#
_entry.id   AF-A0A2N7C7H8-F1
#
_cell.length_a   1.000
_cell.length_b   1.000
_cell.length_c   1.000
_cell.angle_alpha   90.00
_cell.angle_beta   90.00
_cell.angle_gamma   90.00
#
_symmetry.space_group_name_H-M   'P 1'
#
loop_
_entity.id
_entity.type
_entity.pdbx_description
1 polymer ?
#
loop_
_entity_poly.entity_id
_entity_poly.type
_entity_poly.pdbx_seq_one_letter_code
_entity_poly.pdbx_strand_id
1 'polypeptide(L)'
;MLLANKNYTPEVIEISRKVSINVEKHFNKWLVSPKFKLKQTTVDTLLSLENRYCDSVIFDENDRISRNQRILLRCEQDRVSARREKVVAKQQTLRYVIDDVCNTASELMIEKLEQTLMSSLFSELPDFNHFASVAYSSSLNFSKLHQISAKSRPLSSSLIEFVSNPEFTEKYGKKSKVVLDPKVAARQIGIENCKLLFPLLMSQQLIKWSDDNIKPIVPKVWQHLVVTANSTRMRLQETSVKEPDAGILLGVFRTLPLFVICNHFSATFEDALVKTMLGYRDASDKHDEYYACTEVIPNTQFLESMIEILDTKLLKKLVDYIDWSPNNQFIKRALLEEVHDIPVLERSVYGAALSQGRKFSIFEALENSELFNIKHRPYWFSTVQMSVATMEQMQARIPGKLTTNM
;
A
#
# COMPACT_ATOMS: atom_id res chain seq x y z
N MET A 1 -23.10 4.71 16.43
CA MET A 1 -23.04 6.14 16.04
C MET A 1 -21.70 6.36 15.35
N LEU A 2 -21.69 6.84 14.09
CA LEU A 2 -20.47 6.86 13.27
C LEU A 2 -19.49 7.97 13.67
N LEU A 3 -20.01 9.20 13.82
CA LEU A 3 -19.25 10.41 14.16
C LEU A 3 -19.53 10.80 15.62
N ALA A 4 -18.50 11.20 16.35
CA ALA A 4 -18.61 11.67 17.72
C ALA A 4 -19.31 13.05 17.85
N ASN A 5 -19.45 13.80 16.75
CA ASN A 5 -20.06 15.13 16.68
C ASN A 5 -19.56 16.10 17.76
N LYS A 6 -18.25 16.08 18.02
CA LYS A 6 -17.61 16.98 18.98
C LYS A 6 -17.22 18.28 18.28
N ASN A 7 -17.56 19.40 18.91
CA ASN A 7 -17.09 20.72 18.49
C ASN A 7 -15.69 20.94 19.08
N TYR A 8 -14.68 21.00 18.22
CA TYR A 8 -13.30 21.30 18.60
C TYR A 8 -13.03 22.79 18.47
N THR A 9 -12.21 23.34 19.37
CA THR A 9 -11.80 24.75 19.27
C THR A 9 -10.87 24.95 18.07
N PRO A 10 -10.77 26.18 17.52
CA PRO A 10 -9.88 26.46 16.38
C PRO A 10 -8.42 26.06 16.61
N GLU A 11 -7.93 26.20 17.85
CA GLU A 11 -6.57 25.80 18.22
C GLU A 11 -6.37 24.29 18.10
N VAL A 12 -7.36 23.50 18.54
CA VAL A 12 -7.32 22.04 18.43
C VAL A 12 -7.36 21.61 16.97
N ILE A 13 -8.16 22.26 16.13
CA ILE A 13 -8.24 21.97 14.69
C ILE A 13 -6.87 22.19 14.03
N GLU A 14 -6.20 23.31 14.33
CA GLU A 14 -4.90 23.61 13.74
C GLU A 14 -3.80 22.66 14.23
N ILE A 15 -3.80 22.29 15.51
CA ILE A 15 -2.88 21.27 16.04
C ILE A 15 -3.13 19.92 15.36
N SER A 16 -4.40 19.51 15.23
CA SER A 16 -4.79 18.26 14.59
C SER A 16 -4.40 18.20 13.11
N ARG A 17 -4.45 19.34 12.41
CA ARG A 17 -3.95 19.46 11.03
C ARG A 17 -2.44 19.25 10.96
N LYS A 18 -1.65 19.92 11.82
CA LYS A 18 -0.19 19.75 11.89
C LYS A 18 0.21 18.32 12.26
N VAL A 19 -0.46 17.74 13.25
CA VAL A 19 -0.28 16.34 13.64
C VAL A 19 -0.59 15.43 12.46
N SER A 20 -1.64 15.70 11.70
CA SER A 20 -2.03 14.86 10.57
C SER A 20 -0.96 14.83 9.48
N ILE A 21 -0.45 16.01 9.09
CA ILE A 21 0.65 16.11 8.09
C ILE A 21 1.88 15.33 8.57
N ASN A 22 2.25 15.49 9.84
CA ASN A 22 3.42 14.82 10.41
C ASN A 22 3.26 13.29 10.44
N VAL A 23 2.11 12.79 10.89
CA VAL A 23 1.81 11.36 10.95
C VAL A 23 1.76 10.75 9.55
N GLU A 24 1.17 11.43 8.57
CA GLU A 24 1.13 10.95 7.18
C GLU A 24 2.53 10.89 6.56
N LYS A 25 3.39 11.88 6.82
CA LYS A 25 4.79 11.84 6.41
C LYS A 25 5.55 10.66 7.02
N HIS A 26 5.38 10.43 8.33
CA HIS A 26 5.99 9.28 9.00
C HIS A 26 5.47 7.95 8.46
N PHE A 27 4.20 7.88 8.09
CA PHE A 27 3.61 6.70 7.46
C PHE A 27 4.21 6.43 6.09
N ASN A 28 4.34 7.44 5.22
CA ASN A 28 4.97 7.29 3.91
C ASN A 28 6.42 6.80 4.05
N LYS A 29 7.17 7.38 4.99
CA LYS A 29 8.52 6.92 5.33
C LYS A 29 8.54 5.46 5.83
N TRP A 30 7.57 5.08 6.66
CA TRP A 30 7.44 3.72 7.17
C TRP A 30 7.15 2.70 6.06
N LEU A 31 6.24 3.04 5.14
CA LEU A 31 5.88 2.22 3.98
C LEU A 31 7.12 1.89 3.14
N VAL A 32 7.89 2.92 2.81
CA VAL A 32 8.99 2.85 1.83
C VAL A 32 10.30 2.32 2.43
N SER A 33 10.51 2.53 3.73
CA SER A 33 11.77 2.17 4.40
C SER A 33 11.91 0.65 4.60
N PRO A 34 12.99 0.02 4.12
CA PRO A 34 13.24 -1.41 4.36
C PRO A 34 13.56 -1.71 5.83
N LYS A 35 13.90 -0.70 6.64
CA LYS A 35 14.29 -0.87 8.06
C LYS A 35 13.12 -1.33 8.93
N PHE A 36 11.90 -0.89 8.61
CA PHE A 36 10.72 -1.24 9.40
C PHE A 36 10.09 -2.51 8.83
N LYS A 37 9.84 -3.49 9.69
CA LYS A 37 9.22 -4.76 9.33
C LYS A 37 7.76 -4.78 9.78
N LEU A 38 6.93 -5.50 9.04
CA LEU A 38 5.55 -5.74 9.44
C LEU A 38 5.49 -6.65 10.67
N LYS A 39 4.52 -6.36 11.53
CA LYS A 39 4.18 -7.24 12.64
C LYS A 39 3.36 -8.42 12.13
N GLN A 40 4.03 -9.54 11.89
CA GLN A 40 3.44 -10.75 11.28
C GLN A 40 2.23 -11.31 12.03
N THR A 41 2.09 -11.07 13.33
CA THR A 41 0.91 -11.51 14.10
C THR A 41 -0.40 -10.85 13.66
N THR A 42 -0.34 -9.72 12.95
CA THR A 42 -1.50 -8.94 12.48
C THR A 42 -1.81 -9.12 11.00
N VAL A 43 -0.95 -9.84 10.27
CA VAL A 43 -1.09 -10.10 8.83
C VAL A 43 -1.91 -11.38 8.62
N ASP A 44 -2.75 -11.39 7.58
CA ASP A 44 -3.41 -12.60 7.12
C ASP A 44 -2.50 -13.37 6.15
N THR A 45 -2.04 -14.55 6.55
CA THR A 45 -1.17 -15.42 5.76
C THR A 45 -1.86 -16.03 4.54
N LEU A 46 -3.20 -16.05 4.50
CA LEU A 46 -3.96 -16.55 3.34
C LEU A 46 -4.12 -15.50 2.25
N LEU A 47 -4.26 -14.24 2.63
CA LEU A 47 -4.41 -13.13 1.69
C LEU A 47 -3.07 -12.52 1.28
N SER A 48 -2.07 -12.55 2.15
CA SER A 48 -0.73 -12.08 1.82
C SER A 48 0.01 -13.13 1.00
N LEU A 49 0.54 -12.74 -0.17
CA LEU A 49 1.47 -13.59 -0.92
C LEU A 49 2.92 -13.40 -0.46
N GLU A 50 3.15 -12.68 0.64
CA GLU A 50 4.48 -12.49 1.24
C GLU A 50 5.19 -13.84 1.41
N ASN A 51 4.54 -14.85 1.98
CA ASN A 51 5.16 -16.17 2.19
C ASN A 51 5.54 -16.90 0.88
N ARG A 52 4.97 -16.52 -0.27
CA ARG A 52 5.24 -17.15 -1.58
C ARG A 52 6.36 -16.47 -2.35
N TYR A 53 6.54 -15.17 -2.17
CA TYR A 53 7.48 -14.36 -2.96
C TYR A 53 8.58 -13.70 -2.13
N CYS A 54 8.35 -13.53 -0.83
CA CYS A 54 9.28 -12.89 0.11
C CYS A 54 10.03 -13.94 0.91
N ASP A 55 11.10 -14.50 0.31
CA ASP A 55 12.09 -15.25 1.08
C ASP A 55 12.63 -14.38 2.21
N SER A 56 12.66 -14.92 3.42
CA SER A 56 13.22 -14.29 4.61
C SER A 56 14.68 -13.89 4.36
N VAL A 57 14.91 -12.61 4.08
CA VAL A 57 16.24 -12.05 3.82
C VAL A 57 17.02 -11.92 5.14
N ILE A 58 17.99 -12.84 5.29
CA ILE A 58 19.30 -12.76 5.97
C ILE A 58 19.29 -12.43 7.48
N PHE A 59 19.84 -13.36 8.28
CA PHE A 59 19.77 -13.36 9.74
C PHE A 59 20.91 -12.68 10.50
N ASP A 60 22.04 -12.33 9.89
CA ASP A 60 23.05 -11.52 10.60
C ASP A 60 24.12 -10.94 9.65
N GLU A 61 24.43 -9.65 9.80
CA GLU A 61 25.51 -8.93 9.08
C GLU A 61 26.84 -8.95 9.88
N ASN A 62 26.85 -9.59 11.05
CA ASN A 62 27.95 -9.53 12.02
C ASN A 62 29.22 -10.35 11.65
N ASP A 63 29.24 -11.07 10.54
CA ASP A 63 30.40 -11.89 10.14
C ASP A 63 31.45 -11.17 9.27
N ARG A 64 31.39 -9.82 9.18
CA ARG A 64 32.43 -9.02 8.51
C ARG A 64 33.24 -8.15 9.48
N ILE A 65 33.92 -8.77 10.44
CA ILE A 65 35.04 -8.13 11.15
C ILE A 65 36.24 -9.07 11.17
N SER A 66 37.13 -8.92 10.19
CA SER A 66 38.48 -9.47 10.28
C SER A 66 39.30 -8.60 11.26
N ARG A 67 39.62 -9.17 12.42
CA ARG A 67 40.62 -8.63 13.36
C ARG A 67 42.00 -9.04 12.89
N ASN A 68 42.80 -8.07 12.45
CA ASN A 68 44.27 -8.05 12.61
C ASN A 68 44.77 -6.63 12.25
N GLN A 69 44.95 -5.77 13.25
CA GLN A 69 45.61 -4.48 13.06
C GLN A 69 47.11 -4.65 13.33
N ARG A 70 47.91 -4.54 12.26
CA ARG A 70 49.36 -4.30 12.35
C ARG A 70 49.57 -2.79 12.49
N ILE A 71 50.47 -2.36 13.36
CA ILE A 71 50.85 -0.95 13.48
C ILE A 71 51.61 -0.57 12.19
N LEU A 72 51.01 0.32 11.41
CA LEU A 72 51.57 0.82 10.14
C LEU A 72 52.66 1.86 10.41
N LEU A 73 53.75 1.80 9.64
CA LEU A 73 54.80 2.83 9.65
C LEU A 73 54.26 4.14 9.04
N ARG A 74 54.86 5.30 9.38
CA ARG A 74 54.38 6.64 8.93
C ARG A 74 54.16 6.73 7.41
N CYS A 75 55.05 6.17 6.59
CA CYS A 75 54.90 6.17 5.13
C CYS A 75 53.69 5.34 4.64
N GLU A 76 53.28 4.32 5.39
CA GLU A 76 52.07 3.55 5.10
C GLU A 76 50.81 4.25 5.60
N GLN A 77 50.90 5.01 6.70
CA GLN A 77 49.81 5.88 7.18
C GLN A 77 49.45 6.95 6.14
N ASP A 78 50.44 7.58 5.51
CA ASP A 78 50.21 8.57 4.44
C ASP A 78 49.61 7.95 3.17
N ARG A 79 50.00 6.72 2.82
CA ARG A 79 49.40 5.99 1.70
C ARG A 79 47.97 5.53 2.01
N VAL A 80 47.68 5.24 3.28
CA VAL A 80 46.34 4.88 3.76
C VAL A 80 45.44 6.10 3.88
N SER A 81 45.93 7.27 4.29
CA SER A 81 45.15 8.52 4.29
C SER A 81 44.79 8.94 2.86
N ALA A 82 45.76 8.94 1.93
CA ALA A 82 45.49 9.25 0.52
C ALA A 82 44.50 8.25 -0.11
N ARG A 83 44.55 6.96 0.27
CA ARG A 83 43.56 5.96 -0.17
C ARG A 83 42.19 6.21 0.46
N ARG A 84 42.12 6.62 1.73
CA ARG A 84 40.87 6.99 2.40
C ARG A 84 40.24 8.22 1.76
N GLU A 85 41.01 9.24 1.42
CA GLU A 85 40.53 10.44 0.72
C GLU A 85 39.93 10.09 -0.65
N LYS A 86 40.59 9.22 -1.43
CA LYS A 86 40.02 8.73 -2.71
C LYS A 86 38.72 7.95 -2.52
N VAL A 87 38.61 7.14 -1.46
CA VAL A 87 37.38 6.41 -1.15
C VAL A 87 36.27 7.38 -0.73
N VAL A 88 36.58 8.39 0.08
CA VAL A 88 35.62 9.42 0.50
C VAL A 88 35.15 10.24 -0.70
N ALA A 89 36.06 10.66 -1.59
CA ALA A 89 35.70 11.38 -2.81
C ALA A 89 34.80 10.52 -3.70
N LYS A 90 35.13 9.25 -3.93
CA LYS A 90 34.28 8.32 -4.70
C LYS A 90 32.90 8.15 -4.07
N GLN A 91 32.82 8.05 -2.74
CA GLN A 91 31.54 7.98 -2.02
C GLN A 91 30.72 9.27 -2.14
N GLN A 92 31.37 10.43 -2.13
CA GLN A 92 30.72 11.72 -2.35
C GLN A 92 30.16 11.82 -3.77
N THR A 93 30.94 11.44 -4.78
CA THR A 93 30.49 11.38 -6.18
C THR A 93 29.32 10.42 -6.33
N LEU A 94 29.41 9.21 -5.77
CA LEU A 94 28.31 8.23 -5.82
C LEU A 94 27.04 8.78 -5.17
N ARG A 95 27.16 9.45 -4.02
CA ARG A 95 26.00 10.07 -3.36
C ARG A 95 25.38 11.17 -4.21
N TYR A 96 26.21 12.03 -4.80
CA TYR A 96 25.75 13.08 -5.71
C TYR A 96 24.98 12.48 -6.91
N VAL A 97 25.53 11.43 -7.53
CA VAL A 97 24.87 10.74 -8.65
C VAL A 97 23.56 10.09 -8.22
N ILE A 98 23.50 9.45 -7.05
CA ILE A 98 22.26 8.87 -6.52
C ILE A 98 21.19 9.97 -6.34
N ASP A 99 21.56 11.12 -5.77
CA ASP A 99 20.63 12.23 -5.56
C ASP A 99 20.13 12.78 -6.92
N ASP A 100 21.00 12.91 -7.93
CA ASP A 100 20.63 13.37 -9.28
C ASP A 100 19.71 12.38 -10.02
N VAL A 101 20.01 11.08 -9.91
CA VAL A 101 19.14 10.00 -10.43
C VAL A 101 17.79 10.02 -9.74
N CYS A 102 17.74 10.21 -8.41
CA CYS A 102 16.48 10.26 -7.66
C CYS A 102 15.62 11.47 -8.06
N ASN A 103 16.25 12.63 -8.31
CA ASN A 103 15.55 13.83 -8.78
C ASN A 103 14.97 13.60 -10.18
N THR A 104 15.79 13.06 -11.10
CA THR A 104 15.36 12.73 -12.46
C THR A 104 14.25 11.68 -12.46
N ALA A 105 14.35 10.65 -11.61
CA ALA A 105 13.33 9.62 -11.45
C ALA A 105 12.02 10.19 -10.93
N SER A 106 12.08 11.14 -10.00
CA SER A 106 10.91 11.82 -9.46
C SER A 106 10.15 12.58 -10.55
N GLU A 107 10.87 13.37 -11.36
CA GLU A 107 10.28 14.12 -12.46
C GLU A 107 9.65 13.18 -13.51
N LEU A 108 10.40 12.15 -13.94
CA LEU A 108 9.91 11.17 -14.91
C LEU A 108 8.70 10.41 -14.38
N MET A 109 8.67 10.07 -13.10
CA MET A 109 7.54 9.35 -12.49
C MET A 109 6.28 10.20 -12.45
N ILE A 110 6.41 11.47 -12.07
CA ILE A 110 5.28 12.42 -12.10
C ILE A 110 4.76 12.55 -13.52
N GLU A 111 5.65 12.81 -14.48
CA GLU A 111 5.29 12.97 -15.89
C GLU A 111 4.57 11.73 -16.44
N LYS A 112 5.15 10.55 -16.25
CA LYS A 112 4.62 9.27 -16.71
C LYS A 112 3.25 8.97 -16.11
N LEU A 113 3.09 9.11 -14.80
CA LEU A 113 1.86 8.75 -14.11
C LEU A 113 0.73 9.76 -14.32
N GLU A 114 1.05 11.05 -14.52
CA GLU A 114 0.06 12.07 -14.84
C GLU A 114 -0.42 12.01 -16.29
N GLN A 115 0.49 11.79 -17.26
CA GLN A 115 0.15 11.80 -18.69
C GLN A 115 -0.44 10.48 -19.19
N THR A 116 -0.04 9.33 -18.64
CA THR A 116 -0.45 8.01 -19.15
C THR A 116 -1.89 7.67 -18.77
N LEU A 117 -2.72 7.20 -19.71
CA LEU A 117 -4.11 6.79 -19.41
C LEU A 117 -4.17 5.71 -18.32
N MET A 118 -5.21 5.76 -17.47
CA MET A 118 -5.35 4.81 -16.34
C MET A 118 -5.41 3.34 -16.79
N SER A 119 -6.01 3.08 -17.96
CA SER A 119 -6.04 1.76 -18.61
C SER A 119 -4.66 1.17 -18.90
N SER A 120 -3.64 2.01 -19.06
CA SER A 120 -2.26 1.61 -19.39
C SER A 120 -1.36 1.57 -18.15
N LEU A 121 -1.81 2.13 -17.02
CA LEU A 121 -1.08 2.10 -15.76
C LEU A 121 -1.19 0.74 -15.05
N PHE A 122 -2.26 0.01 -15.31
CA PHE A 122 -2.44 -1.39 -14.91
C PHE A 122 -2.36 -2.29 -16.15
N SER A 123 -1.73 -3.46 -16.03
CA SER A 123 -1.68 -4.43 -17.13
C SER A 123 -3.08 -4.93 -17.51
N GLU A 124 -3.92 -5.20 -16.52
CA GLU A 124 -5.33 -5.56 -16.67
C GLU A 124 -6.08 -5.13 -15.40
N LEU A 125 -6.93 -4.09 -15.49
CA LEU A 125 -7.75 -3.65 -14.36
C LEU A 125 -9.03 -4.50 -14.29
N PRO A 126 -9.31 -5.20 -13.18
CA PRO A 126 -10.58 -5.90 -12.99
C PRO A 126 -11.77 -4.95 -13.08
N ASP A 127 -12.90 -5.45 -13.61
CA ASP A 127 -14.14 -4.67 -13.68
C ASP A 127 -14.83 -4.60 -12.31
N PHE A 128 -14.31 -3.71 -11.46
CA PHE A 128 -14.82 -3.46 -10.12
C PHE A 128 -16.23 -2.86 -10.13
N ASN A 129 -16.62 -2.12 -11.18
CA ASN A 129 -17.96 -1.55 -11.26
C ASN A 129 -19.00 -2.64 -11.58
N HIS A 130 -18.70 -3.55 -12.52
CA HIS A 130 -19.55 -4.71 -12.76
C HIS A 130 -19.66 -5.57 -11.50
N PHE A 131 -18.54 -5.83 -10.81
CA PHE A 131 -18.55 -6.51 -9.52
C PHE A 131 -19.48 -5.80 -8.52
N ALA A 132 -19.30 -4.51 -8.29
CA ALA A 132 -20.13 -3.74 -7.35
C ALA A 132 -21.62 -3.77 -7.72
N SER A 133 -21.94 -3.62 -9.01
CA SER A 133 -23.32 -3.62 -9.51
C SER A 133 -24.04 -4.94 -9.28
N VAL A 134 -23.29 -6.05 -9.22
CA VAL A 134 -23.80 -7.39 -8.98
C VAL A 134 -23.82 -7.70 -7.49
N ALA A 135 -22.67 -7.56 -6.82
CA ALA A 135 -22.42 -7.96 -5.43
C ALA A 135 -23.26 -7.16 -4.42
N TYR A 136 -23.52 -5.89 -4.70
CA TYR A 136 -24.28 -4.99 -3.83
C TYR A 136 -25.73 -4.79 -4.28
N SER A 137 -26.19 -5.61 -5.23
CA SER A 137 -27.60 -5.65 -5.60
C SER A 137 -28.40 -6.58 -4.70
N SER A 138 -29.67 -6.26 -4.49
CA SER A 138 -30.63 -7.13 -3.79
C SER A 138 -30.90 -8.46 -4.50
N SER A 139 -30.41 -8.63 -5.73
CA SER A 139 -30.65 -9.79 -6.60
C SER A 139 -29.43 -10.71 -6.74
N LEU A 140 -28.50 -10.64 -5.79
CA LEU A 140 -27.28 -11.42 -5.78
C LEU A 140 -27.59 -12.93 -5.70
N ASN A 141 -26.95 -13.70 -6.57
CA ASN A 141 -26.99 -15.15 -6.53
C ASN A 141 -25.65 -15.75 -6.99
N PHE A 142 -25.42 -17.03 -6.70
CA PHE A 142 -24.19 -17.72 -7.06
C PHE A 142 -23.92 -17.75 -8.58
N SER A 143 -24.97 -17.73 -9.41
CA SER A 143 -24.80 -17.72 -10.87
C SER A 143 -24.12 -16.43 -11.34
N LYS A 144 -24.56 -15.28 -10.81
CA LYS A 144 -23.98 -13.97 -11.13
C LYS A 144 -22.56 -13.81 -10.61
N LEU A 145 -22.26 -14.27 -9.39
CA LEU A 145 -20.88 -14.26 -8.88
C LEU A 145 -19.96 -15.18 -9.68
N HIS A 146 -20.47 -16.34 -10.09
CA HIS A 146 -19.71 -17.25 -10.95
C HIS A 146 -19.44 -16.65 -12.33
N GLN A 147 -20.38 -15.89 -12.90
CA GLN A 147 -20.13 -15.16 -14.15
C GLN A 147 -18.96 -14.17 -14.02
N ILE A 148 -18.82 -13.52 -12.87
CA ILE A 148 -17.69 -12.60 -12.60
C ILE A 148 -16.37 -13.40 -12.52
N SER A 149 -16.33 -14.47 -11.73
CA SER A 149 -15.11 -15.27 -11.61
C SER A 149 -14.74 -15.96 -12.92
N ALA A 150 -15.71 -16.49 -13.68
CA ALA A 150 -15.47 -17.15 -14.96
C ALA A 150 -14.94 -16.21 -16.05
N LYS A 151 -15.33 -14.93 -16.02
CA LYS A 151 -14.81 -13.91 -16.96
C LYS A 151 -13.36 -13.52 -16.68
N SER A 152 -12.92 -13.58 -15.42
CA SER A 152 -11.55 -13.21 -15.01
C SER A 152 -10.74 -14.47 -14.63
N ARG A 153 -9.87 -14.91 -15.55
CA ARG A 153 -8.96 -16.04 -15.28
C ARG A 153 -8.09 -15.81 -14.05
N PRO A 154 -7.49 -14.62 -13.82
CA PRO A 154 -6.71 -14.37 -12.61
C PRO A 154 -7.51 -14.56 -11.34
N LEU A 155 -8.73 -14.00 -11.26
CA LEU A 155 -9.61 -14.15 -10.10
C LEU A 155 -9.99 -15.62 -9.86
N SER A 156 -10.32 -16.37 -10.91
CA SER A 156 -10.62 -17.80 -10.82
C SER A 156 -9.44 -18.60 -10.24
N SER A 157 -8.23 -18.34 -10.72
CA SER A 157 -7.02 -19.00 -10.21
C SER A 157 -6.75 -18.65 -8.75
N SER A 158 -6.80 -17.36 -8.37
CA SER A 158 -6.61 -16.94 -6.97
C SER A 158 -7.64 -17.54 -6.04
N LEU A 159 -8.90 -17.65 -6.49
CA LEU A 159 -9.98 -18.25 -5.69
C LEU A 159 -9.73 -19.74 -5.44
N ILE A 160 -9.28 -20.47 -6.47
CA ILE A 160 -8.91 -21.88 -6.34
C ILE A 160 -7.72 -22.06 -5.40
N GLU A 161 -6.66 -21.27 -5.57
CA GLU A 161 -5.48 -21.32 -4.71
C GLU A 161 -5.85 -21.01 -3.25
N PHE A 162 -6.68 -19.99 -3.03
CA PHE A 162 -7.14 -19.59 -1.70
C PHE A 162 -7.91 -20.71 -1.00
N VAL A 163 -8.88 -21.35 -1.68
CA VAL A 163 -9.68 -22.44 -1.09
C VAL A 163 -8.87 -23.72 -0.90
N SER A 164 -7.88 -23.95 -1.76
CA SER A 164 -7.01 -25.12 -1.69
C SER A 164 -5.89 -24.97 -0.65
N ASN A 165 -5.75 -23.80 -0.02
CA ASN A 165 -4.73 -23.57 1.00
C ASN A 165 -5.00 -24.45 2.25
N PRO A 166 -3.99 -25.19 2.76
CA PRO A 166 -4.12 -26.00 3.97
C PRO A 166 -4.54 -25.18 5.20
N GLU A 167 -4.01 -23.96 5.37
CA GLU A 167 -4.35 -23.07 6.48
C GLU A 167 -5.83 -22.65 6.44
N PHE A 168 -6.39 -22.45 5.23
CA PHE A 168 -7.81 -22.15 5.06
C PHE A 168 -8.66 -23.36 5.48
N THR A 169 -8.23 -24.54 5.06
CA THR A 169 -8.91 -25.80 5.37
C THR A 169 -8.94 -26.08 6.87
N GLU A 170 -7.80 -25.87 7.55
CA GLU A 170 -7.62 -26.02 9.00
C GLU A 170 -8.45 -25.00 9.79
N LYS A 171 -8.35 -23.71 9.43
CA LYS A 171 -9.05 -22.61 10.12
C LYS A 171 -10.57 -22.71 10.02
N TYR A 172 -11.10 -23.29 8.94
CA TYR A 172 -12.54 -23.39 8.70
C TYR A 172 -13.10 -24.82 8.81
N GLY A 173 -12.31 -25.77 9.33
CA GLY A 173 -12.76 -27.13 9.64
C GLY A 173 -13.27 -27.93 8.44
N LYS A 174 -12.83 -27.59 7.22
CA LYS A 174 -13.25 -28.28 5.99
C LYS A 174 -12.29 -29.41 5.69
N LYS A 175 -12.71 -30.43 4.93
CA LYS A 175 -11.78 -31.47 4.46
C LYS A 175 -10.96 -30.90 3.31
N SER A 176 -9.63 -31.08 3.35
CA SER A 176 -8.75 -30.72 2.23
C SER A 176 -9.18 -31.53 1.02
N LYS A 177 -9.82 -30.84 0.07
CA LYS A 177 -10.17 -31.38 -1.23
C LYS A 177 -9.61 -30.40 -2.24
N VAL A 178 -8.86 -30.91 -3.21
CA VAL A 178 -8.38 -30.11 -4.33
C VAL A 178 -9.59 -29.64 -5.12
N VAL A 179 -9.85 -28.34 -5.09
CA VAL A 179 -10.97 -27.73 -5.82
C VAL A 179 -10.44 -27.19 -7.14
N LEU A 180 -10.88 -27.74 -8.26
CA LEU A 180 -10.44 -27.32 -9.59
C LEU A 180 -11.44 -26.40 -10.31
N ASP A 181 -12.67 -26.30 -9.79
CA ASP A 181 -13.74 -25.49 -10.36
C ASP A 181 -13.97 -24.22 -9.51
N PRO A 182 -13.81 -23.00 -10.08
CA PRO A 182 -14.08 -21.74 -9.39
C PRO A 182 -15.51 -21.65 -8.84
N LYS A 183 -16.50 -22.32 -9.46
CA LYS A 183 -17.88 -22.38 -8.98
C LYS A 183 -18.00 -23.15 -7.68
N VAL A 184 -17.27 -24.26 -7.56
CA VAL A 184 -17.22 -25.08 -6.34
C VAL A 184 -16.48 -24.32 -5.25
N ALA A 185 -15.39 -23.63 -5.59
CA ALA A 185 -14.63 -22.79 -4.67
C ALA A 185 -15.50 -21.65 -4.09
N ALA A 186 -16.23 -20.93 -4.94
CA ALA A 186 -17.15 -19.87 -4.51
C ALA A 186 -18.28 -20.39 -3.61
N ARG A 187 -18.83 -21.58 -3.90
CA ARG A 187 -19.84 -22.23 -3.03
C ARG A 187 -19.26 -22.64 -1.68
N GLN A 188 -18.01 -23.11 -1.66
CA GLN A 188 -17.34 -23.49 -0.44
C GLN A 188 -17.10 -22.29 0.47
N ILE A 189 -16.81 -21.11 -0.08
CA ILE A 189 -16.64 -19.87 0.70
C ILE A 189 -17.98 -19.31 1.16
N GLY A 190 -19.01 -19.38 0.31
CA GLY A 190 -20.33 -18.82 0.57
C GLY A 190 -20.52 -17.45 -0.07
N ILE A 191 -21.77 -17.10 -0.37
CA ILE A 191 -22.10 -15.95 -1.21
C ILE A 191 -21.73 -14.61 -0.56
N GLU A 192 -22.00 -14.46 0.74
CA GLU A 192 -21.68 -13.26 1.51
C GLU A 192 -20.17 -13.06 1.62
N ASN A 193 -19.43 -14.13 1.92
CA ASN A 193 -17.97 -14.10 2.01
C ASN A 193 -17.30 -13.78 0.66
N CYS A 194 -17.90 -14.20 -0.47
CA CYS A 194 -17.42 -13.80 -1.80
C CYS A 194 -17.54 -12.29 -2.04
N LYS A 195 -18.56 -11.60 -1.49
CA LYS A 195 -18.66 -10.12 -1.58
C LYS A 195 -17.47 -9.43 -0.91
N LEU A 196 -16.93 -10.03 0.14
CA LEU A 196 -15.79 -9.52 0.91
C LEU A 196 -14.47 -9.90 0.27
N LEU A 197 -14.34 -11.14 -0.18
CA LEU A 197 -13.09 -11.71 -0.65
C LEU A 197 -12.74 -11.29 -2.08
N PHE A 198 -13.73 -11.20 -2.97
CA PHE A 198 -13.46 -10.93 -4.39
C PHE A 198 -12.75 -9.59 -4.63
N PRO A 199 -13.13 -8.46 -3.99
CA PRO A 199 -12.38 -7.21 -4.13
C PRO A 199 -10.91 -7.34 -3.74
N LEU A 200 -10.62 -8.13 -2.70
CA LEU A 200 -9.25 -8.38 -2.25
C LEU A 200 -8.49 -9.24 -3.26
N LEU A 201 -9.05 -10.39 -3.68
CA LEU A 201 -8.41 -11.26 -4.67
C LEU A 201 -8.21 -10.58 -6.03
N MET A 202 -9.18 -9.77 -6.48
CA MET A 202 -9.06 -8.95 -7.68
C MET A 202 -7.89 -7.96 -7.58
N SER A 203 -7.69 -7.36 -6.39
CA SER A 203 -6.61 -6.42 -6.14
C SER A 203 -5.26 -7.09 -5.97
N GLN A 204 -5.22 -8.32 -5.44
CA GLN A 204 -3.99 -9.09 -5.23
C GLN A 204 -3.17 -9.27 -6.50
N GLN A 205 -3.85 -9.34 -7.66
CA GLN A 205 -3.25 -9.48 -8.99
C GLN A 205 -2.70 -8.15 -9.54
N LEU A 206 -3.07 -7.01 -8.94
CA LEU A 206 -2.68 -5.68 -9.41
C LEU A 206 -1.31 -5.25 -8.89
N ILE A 207 -0.72 -5.93 -7.90
CA ILE A 207 0.58 -5.56 -7.33
C ILE A 207 1.66 -6.55 -7.77
N LYS A 208 2.86 -6.03 -8.11
CA LYS A 208 3.99 -6.83 -8.58
C LYS A 208 4.75 -7.46 -7.41
N TRP A 209 4.25 -8.56 -6.87
CA TRP A 209 4.86 -9.29 -5.74
C TRP A 209 6.28 -9.79 -6.00
N SER A 210 6.64 -10.05 -7.25
CA SER A 210 7.94 -10.62 -7.64
C SER A 210 9.03 -9.59 -7.91
N ASP A 211 8.74 -8.29 -7.82
CA ASP A 211 9.73 -7.25 -8.08
C ASP A 211 10.61 -7.04 -6.83
N ASP A 212 11.89 -7.38 -6.95
CA ASP A 212 12.86 -7.38 -5.84
C ASP A 212 13.06 -5.99 -5.23
N ASN A 213 12.92 -4.92 -6.01
CA ASN A 213 13.17 -3.55 -5.55
C ASN A 213 12.05 -3.03 -4.63
N ILE A 214 10.83 -3.55 -4.80
CA ILE A 214 9.65 -3.16 -3.99
C ILE A 214 9.19 -4.26 -3.04
N LYS A 215 9.87 -5.42 -3.04
CA LYS A 215 9.65 -6.54 -2.13
C LYS A 215 9.45 -6.16 -0.65
N PRO A 216 10.23 -5.23 -0.04
CA PRO A 216 9.98 -4.82 1.35
C PRO A 216 8.78 -3.85 1.54
N ILE A 217 8.26 -3.27 0.46
CA ILE A 217 7.17 -2.28 0.45
C ILE A 217 5.83 -2.97 0.21
N VAL A 218 5.79 -3.92 -0.72
CA VAL A 218 4.57 -4.61 -1.20
C VAL A 218 3.74 -5.19 -0.04
N PRO A 219 4.30 -5.96 0.92
CA PRO A 219 3.53 -6.48 2.04
C PRO A 219 2.88 -5.38 2.89
N LYS A 220 3.57 -4.23 3.09
CA LYS A 220 3.06 -3.12 3.91
C LYS A 220 1.90 -2.42 3.24
N VAL A 221 2.03 -2.18 1.94
CA VAL A 221 0.99 -1.58 1.10
C VAL A 221 -0.22 -2.52 1.02
N TRP A 222 0.01 -3.83 0.91
CA TRP A 222 -1.05 -4.84 0.97
C TRP A 222 -1.76 -4.87 2.32
N GLN A 223 -1.01 -4.88 3.43
CA GLN A 223 -1.58 -4.84 4.77
C GLN A 223 -2.39 -3.56 5.00
N HIS A 224 -1.90 -2.42 4.52
CA HIS A 224 -2.63 -1.16 4.57
C HIS A 224 -3.98 -1.25 3.82
N LEU A 225 -4.00 -1.90 2.66
CA LEU A 225 -5.23 -2.15 1.90
C LEU A 225 -6.22 -2.99 2.71
N VAL A 226 -5.79 -4.14 3.24
CA VAL A 226 -6.64 -5.08 3.98
C VAL A 226 -7.23 -4.40 5.22
N VAL A 227 -6.38 -3.74 6.02
CA VAL A 227 -6.81 -3.05 7.23
C VAL A 227 -7.77 -1.90 6.89
N THR A 228 -7.49 -1.09 5.87
CA THR A 228 -8.37 0.02 5.48
C THR A 228 -9.73 -0.48 5.01
N ALA A 229 -9.76 -1.54 4.20
CA ALA A 229 -10.99 -2.17 3.73
C ALA A 229 -11.85 -2.72 4.88
N ASN A 230 -11.26 -3.58 5.73
CA ASN A 230 -11.97 -4.19 6.85
C ASN A 230 -12.41 -3.14 7.88
N SER A 231 -11.56 -2.16 8.17
CA SER A 231 -11.88 -1.05 9.08
C SER A 231 -13.06 -0.24 8.57
N THR A 232 -13.07 0.12 7.28
CA THR A 232 -14.16 0.87 6.66
C THR A 232 -15.48 0.10 6.75
N ARG A 233 -15.45 -1.20 6.42
CA ARG A 233 -16.62 -2.08 6.56
C ARG A 233 -17.12 -2.13 8.01
N MET A 234 -16.23 -2.36 8.96
CA MET A 234 -16.57 -2.43 10.39
C MET A 234 -17.26 -1.14 10.88
N ARG A 235 -16.80 0.02 10.41
CA ARG A 235 -17.45 1.31 10.70
C ARG A 235 -18.86 1.38 10.10
N LEU A 236 -19.05 0.91 8.87
CA LEU A 236 -20.37 0.90 8.21
C LEU A 236 -21.36 -0.05 8.89
N GLN A 237 -20.90 -1.18 9.43
CA GLN A 237 -21.75 -2.12 10.16
C GLN A 237 -22.39 -1.52 11.43
N GLU A 238 -21.79 -0.47 11.99
CA GLU A 238 -22.34 0.26 13.14
C GLU A 238 -23.35 1.35 12.76
N THR A 239 -23.77 1.37 11.49
CA THR A 239 -24.70 2.34 10.93
C THR A 239 -25.90 1.64 10.29
N SER A 240 -26.92 2.40 9.89
CA SER A 240 -28.13 1.90 9.23
C SER A 240 -28.04 1.89 7.70
N VAL A 241 -26.84 1.91 7.13
CA VAL A 241 -26.67 1.85 5.68
C VAL A 241 -27.14 0.52 5.11
N LYS A 242 -27.67 0.54 3.88
CA LYS A 242 -28.20 -0.66 3.23
C LYS A 242 -27.12 -1.70 2.93
N GLU A 243 -25.92 -1.24 2.55
CA GLU A 243 -24.84 -2.11 2.10
C GLU A 243 -23.53 -1.74 2.80
N PRO A 244 -23.24 -2.32 3.98
CA PRO A 244 -21.99 -2.08 4.69
C PRO A 244 -20.79 -2.82 4.05
N ASP A 245 -21.02 -3.91 3.29
CA ASP A 245 -19.92 -4.69 2.70
C ASP A 245 -19.23 -3.94 1.55
N ALA A 246 -19.87 -2.91 0.99
CA ALA A 246 -19.25 -1.96 0.08
C ALA A 246 -18.06 -1.20 0.69
N GLY A 247 -17.92 -1.20 2.02
CA GLY A 247 -16.74 -0.67 2.72
C GLY A 247 -15.44 -1.35 2.32
N ILE A 248 -15.48 -2.65 1.99
CA ILE A 248 -14.28 -3.36 1.50
C ILE A 248 -13.81 -2.75 0.19
N LEU A 249 -14.72 -2.58 -0.78
CA LEU A 249 -14.39 -2.05 -2.08
C LEU A 249 -13.94 -0.57 -2.00
N LEU A 250 -14.51 0.22 -1.09
CA LEU A 250 -14.05 1.57 -0.81
C LEU A 250 -12.60 1.62 -0.33
N GLY A 251 -12.23 0.77 0.64
CA GLY A 251 -10.86 0.70 1.13
C GLY A 251 -9.87 0.18 0.08
N VAL A 252 -10.30 -0.76 -0.77
CA VAL A 252 -9.55 -1.21 -1.94
C VAL A 252 -9.25 -0.03 -2.87
N PHE A 253 -10.27 0.65 -3.37
CA PHE A 253 -10.10 1.77 -4.31
C PHE A 253 -9.21 2.86 -3.75
N ARG A 254 -9.34 3.16 -2.45
CA ARG A 254 -8.50 4.15 -1.80
C ARG A 254 -7.02 3.78 -1.80
N THR A 255 -6.68 2.49 -1.79
CA THR A 255 -5.29 2.03 -1.66
C THR A 255 -4.63 1.70 -3.01
N LEU A 256 -5.41 1.49 -4.08
CA LEU A 256 -4.89 1.21 -5.42
C LEU A 256 -3.90 2.25 -5.99
N PRO A 257 -4.00 3.57 -5.70
CA PRO A 257 -2.96 4.52 -6.11
C PRO A 257 -1.55 4.14 -5.66
N LEU A 258 -1.40 3.59 -4.45
CA LEU A 258 -0.10 3.13 -3.94
C LEU A 258 0.45 1.96 -4.76
N PHE A 259 -0.42 1.10 -5.30
CA PHE A 259 -0.01 -0.03 -6.14
C PHE A 259 0.58 0.48 -7.45
N VAL A 260 -0.07 1.48 -8.06
CA VAL A 260 0.43 2.13 -9.28
C VAL A 260 1.82 2.72 -9.02
N ILE A 261 1.98 3.49 -7.95
CA ILE A 261 3.27 4.09 -7.59
C ILE A 261 4.34 3.01 -7.41
N CYS A 262 4.08 1.96 -6.63
CA CYS A 262 5.06 0.90 -6.39
C CYS A 262 5.41 0.14 -7.69
N ASN A 263 4.42 -0.24 -8.50
CA ASN A 263 4.63 -1.07 -9.69
C ASN A 263 5.44 -0.38 -10.80
N HIS A 264 5.44 0.95 -10.82
CA HIS A 264 6.18 1.75 -11.80
C HIS A 264 7.54 2.22 -11.28
N PHE A 265 7.88 1.94 -10.02
CA PHE A 265 9.15 2.33 -9.40
C PHE A 265 10.37 1.84 -10.18
N SER A 266 10.53 0.51 -10.31
CA SER A 266 11.74 -0.10 -10.88
C SER A 266 12.00 0.38 -12.30
N ALA A 267 10.98 0.33 -13.16
CA ALA A 267 11.08 0.77 -14.55
C ALA A 267 11.44 2.26 -14.64
N THR A 268 10.82 3.12 -13.81
CA THR A 268 11.09 4.56 -13.87
C THR A 268 12.47 4.91 -13.32
N PHE A 269 12.94 4.17 -12.32
CA PHE A 269 14.30 4.33 -11.81
C PHE A 269 15.35 3.93 -12.85
N GLU A 270 15.13 2.81 -13.55
CA GLU A 270 16.00 2.37 -14.65
C GLU A 270 16.01 3.40 -15.79
N ASP A 271 14.84 3.88 -16.22
CA ASP A 271 14.71 4.93 -17.24
C ASP A 271 15.47 6.20 -16.82
N ALA A 272 15.36 6.59 -15.56
CA ALA A 272 16.06 7.75 -15.00
C ALA A 272 17.58 7.55 -14.97
N LEU A 273 18.05 6.39 -14.53
CA LEU A 273 19.46 6.05 -14.49
C LEU A 273 20.09 6.10 -15.88
N VAL A 274 19.40 5.55 -16.88
CA VAL A 274 19.84 5.60 -18.28
C VAL A 274 19.88 7.06 -18.76
N LYS A 275 18.85 7.86 -18.49
CA LYS A 275 18.79 9.27 -18.88
C LYS A 275 19.93 10.09 -18.25
N THR A 276 20.20 9.92 -16.96
CA THR A 276 21.31 10.60 -16.28
C THR A 276 22.67 10.15 -16.80
N MET A 277 22.83 8.84 -17.07
CA MET A 277 24.08 8.28 -17.59
C MET A 277 24.40 8.84 -18.98
N LEU A 278 23.39 8.94 -19.86
CA LEU A 278 23.55 9.60 -21.16
C LEU A 278 23.91 11.09 -21.00
N GLY A 279 23.27 11.79 -20.07
CA GLY A 279 23.58 13.19 -19.77
C GLY A 279 25.02 13.42 -19.30
N TYR A 280 25.57 12.54 -18.46
CA TYR A 280 26.98 12.62 -18.04
C TYR A 280 27.95 12.23 -19.13
N ARG A 281 27.62 11.25 -19.97
CA ARG A 281 28.46 10.85 -21.11
C ARG A 281 28.64 11.99 -22.11
N ASP A 282 27.57 12.74 -22.35
CA ASP A 282 27.58 13.84 -23.32
C ASP A 282 28.26 15.11 -22.75
N ALA A 283 28.42 15.19 -21.42
CA ALA A 283 29.19 16.23 -20.76
C ALA A 283 30.70 15.89 -20.74
N SER A 284 31.53 16.79 -21.29
CA SER A 284 32.97 16.55 -21.45
C SER A 284 33.74 16.36 -20.13
N ASP A 285 33.19 16.84 -19.01
CA ASP A 285 33.85 16.94 -17.70
C ASP A 285 33.31 15.94 -16.64
N LYS A 286 32.30 15.13 -16.94
CA LYS A 286 31.60 14.26 -15.96
C LYS A 286 31.87 12.76 -16.08
N HIS A 287 33.13 12.40 -16.31
CA HIS A 287 33.52 11.01 -16.51
C HIS A 287 33.40 10.18 -15.22
N ASP A 288 33.76 10.75 -14.07
CA ASP A 288 33.71 10.06 -12.78
C ASP A 288 32.27 9.76 -12.37
N GLU A 289 31.33 10.68 -12.63
CA GLU A 289 29.90 10.51 -12.41
C GLU A 289 29.30 9.45 -13.33
N TYR A 290 29.70 9.43 -14.61
CA TYR A 290 29.29 8.38 -15.56
C TYR A 290 29.69 6.97 -15.08
N TYR A 291 30.92 6.80 -14.61
CA TYR A 291 31.36 5.51 -14.06
C TYR A 291 30.65 5.18 -12.75
N ALA A 292 30.36 6.18 -11.91
CA ALA A 292 29.59 5.99 -10.68
C ALA A 292 28.16 5.47 -10.94
N CYS A 293 27.52 5.83 -12.07
CA CYS A 293 26.20 5.31 -12.44
C CYS A 293 26.13 3.77 -12.49
N THR A 294 27.23 3.09 -12.81
CA THR A 294 27.28 1.61 -12.86
C THR A 294 27.19 0.96 -11.47
N GLU A 295 27.45 1.71 -10.40
CA GLU A 295 27.39 1.26 -9.02
C GLU A 295 26.07 1.65 -8.32
N VAL A 296 25.17 2.36 -9.02
CA VAL A 296 23.89 2.83 -8.48
C VAL A 296 22.89 1.67 -8.41
N ILE A 297 22.25 1.54 -7.25
CA ILE A 297 21.19 0.56 -6.97
C ILE A 297 19.87 1.33 -6.75
N PRO A 298 18.70 0.77 -7.13
CA PRO A 298 17.40 1.38 -6.86
C PRO A 298 17.24 1.88 -5.43
N ASN A 299 17.06 3.19 -5.28
CA ASN A 299 16.87 3.86 -4.00
C ASN A 299 15.40 4.21 -3.81
N THR A 300 14.77 3.64 -2.78
CA THR A 300 13.35 3.86 -2.51
C THR A 300 13.06 5.24 -1.91
N GLN A 301 14.07 6.01 -1.48
CA GLN A 301 13.87 7.27 -0.75
C GLN A 301 12.98 8.30 -1.47
N PHE A 302 13.07 8.40 -2.80
CA PHE A 302 12.23 9.37 -3.53
C PHE A 302 10.76 8.96 -3.57
N LEU A 303 10.42 7.68 -3.37
CA LEU A 303 9.03 7.20 -3.31
C LEU A 303 8.23 7.87 -2.19
N GLU A 304 8.85 8.26 -1.07
CA GLU A 304 8.17 8.99 0.01
C GLU A 304 7.50 10.26 -0.54
N SER A 305 8.25 11.04 -1.32
CA SER A 305 7.76 12.26 -1.96
C SER A 305 6.77 11.98 -3.08
N MET A 306 6.95 10.89 -3.83
CA MET A 306 6.04 10.50 -4.91
C MET A 306 4.66 10.11 -4.37
N ILE A 307 4.60 9.41 -3.24
CA ILE A 307 3.33 9.09 -2.57
C ILE A 307 2.60 10.36 -2.17
N GLU A 308 3.31 11.34 -1.57
CA GLU A 308 2.71 12.61 -1.17
C GLU A 308 2.13 13.39 -2.36
N ILE A 309 2.84 13.43 -3.49
CA ILE A 309 2.44 14.21 -4.67
C ILE A 309 1.35 13.52 -5.50
N LEU A 310 1.42 12.20 -5.65
CA LEU A 310 0.64 11.46 -6.66
C LEU A 310 -0.58 10.72 -6.10
N ASP A 311 -0.61 10.34 -4.82
CA ASP A 311 -1.66 9.47 -4.24
C ASP A 311 -3.09 9.98 -4.55
N THR A 312 -3.37 11.24 -4.22
CA THR A 312 -4.69 11.84 -4.44
C THR A 312 -4.99 12.08 -5.93
N LYS A 313 -3.98 12.44 -6.74
CA LYS A 313 -4.15 12.68 -8.18
C LYS A 313 -4.50 11.38 -8.92
N LEU A 314 -3.81 10.29 -8.58
CA LEU A 314 -4.08 8.96 -9.11
C LEU A 314 -5.43 8.42 -8.66
N LEU A 315 -5.83 8.69 -7.40
CA LEU A 315 -7.17 8.34 -6.93
C LEU A 315 -8.25 9.02 -7.77
N LYS A 316 -8.13 10.33 -8.02
CA LYS A 316 -9.07 11.08 -8.87
C LYS A 316 -9.15 10.47 -10.27
N LYS A 317 -7.99 10.23 -10.89
CA LYS A 317 -7.89 9.65 -12.24
C LYS A 317 -8.50 8.26 -12.31
N LEU A 318 -8.36 7.45 -11.27
CA LEU A 318 -8.98 6.13 -11.17
C LEU A 318 -10.50 6.23 -11.08
N VAL A 319 -11.01 7.12 -10.23
CA VAL A 319 -12.45 7.35 -10.06
C VAL A 319 -13.09 7.86 -11.35
N ASP A 320 -12.41 8.76 -12.07
CA ASP A 320 -12.90 9.30 -13.34
C ASP A 320 -12.85 8.28 -14.49
N TYR A 321 -11.91 7.33 -14.44
CA TYR A 321 -11.79 6.25 -15.43
C TYR A 321 -12.89 5.19 -15.31
N ILE A 322 -13.37 4.91 -14.10
CA ILE A 322 -14.39 3.88 -13.87
C ILE A 322 -15.75 4.36 -14.39
N ASP A 323 -16.40 3.56 -15.22
CA ASP A 323 -17.76 3.81 -15.68
C ASP A 323 -18.80 3.42 -14.62
N TRP A 324 -19.10 4.33 -13.71
CA TRP A 324 -19.95 4.06 -12.54
C TRP A 324 -21.43 3.84 -12.89
N SER A 325 -21.96 2.67 -12.55
CA SER A 325 -23.40 2.42 -12.67
C SER A 325 -24.22 3.30 -11.70
N PRO A 326 -25.50 3.59 -12.00
CA PRO A 326 -26.37 4.38 -11.10
C PRO A 326 -26.45 3.82 -9.67
N ASN A 327 -26.40 2.50 -9.53
CA ASN A 327 -26.48 1.82 -8.24
C ASN A 327 -25.20 1.99 -7.41
N ASN A 328 -24.06 2.32 -8.02
CA ASN A 328 -22.76 2.42 -7.36
C ASN A 328 -22.32 3.87 -7.12
N GLN A 329 -23.19 4.86 -7.36
CA GLN A 329 -22.85 6.29 -7.23
C GLN A 329 -22.43 6.68 -5.81
N PHE A 330 -22.92 5.95 -4.79
CA PHE A 330 -22.51 6.19 -3.40
C PHE A 330 -21.02 5.89 -3.17
N ILE A 331 -20.43 4.92 -3.91
CA ILE A 331 -19.01 4.61 -3.87
C ILE A 331 -18.20 5.73 -4.52
N LYS A 332 -18.60 6.14 -5.73
CA LYS A 332 -17.99 7.28 -6.44
C LYS A 332 -17.98 8.53 -5.57
N ARG A 333 -19.12 8.87 -4.97
CA ARG A 333 -19.27 10.05 -4.11
C ARG A 333 -18.32 10.01 -2.92
N ALA A 334 -18.25 8.88 -2.20
CA ALA A 334 -17.38 8.74 -1.04
C ALA A 334 -15.89 8.91 -1.38
N LEU A 335 -15.45 8.42 -2.55
CA LEU A 335 -14.07 8.60 -3.02
C LEU A 335 -13.80 10.04 -3.44
N LEU A 336 -14.74 10.69 -4.13
CA LEU A 336 -14.62 12.12 -4.50
C LEU A 336 -14.65 13.05 -3.28
N GLU A 337 -15.39 12.70 -2.22
CA GLU A 337 -15.37 13.43 -0.95
C GLU A 337 -13.96 13.46 -0.33
N GLU A 338 -13.16 12.41 -0.53
CA GLU A 338 -11.76 12.38 -0.12
C GLU A 338 -10.85 13.15 -1.08
N VAL A 339 -11.02 12.98 -2.39
CA VAL A 339 -10.23 13.70 -3.42
C VAL A 339 -10.37 15.22 -3.28
N HIS A 340 -11.56 15.72 -2.92
CA HIS A 340 -11.82 17.14 -2.75
C HIS A 340 -11.57 17.65 -1.30
N ASP A 341 -11.00 16.81 -0.43
CA ASP A 341 -10.74 17.12 0.97
C ASP A 341 -11.95 17.69 1.73
N ILE A 342 -13.13 17.13 1.49
CA ILE A 342 -14.37 17.58 2.14
C ILE A 342 -14.27 17.30 3.65
N PRO A 343 -14.65 18.23 4.54
CA PRO A 343 -14.63 17.99 5.98
C PRO A 343 -15.46 16.76 6.38
N VAL A 344 -14.96 15.94 7.32
CA VAL A 344 -15.60 14.65 7.69
C VAL A 344 -17.06 14.78 8.11
N LEU A 345 -17.44 15.92 8.71
CA LEU A 345 -18.80 16.21 9.18
C LEU A 345 -19.78 16.45 8.02
N GLU A 346 -19.28 16.83 6.84
CA GLU A 346 -20.06 17.09 5.64
C GLU A 346 -20.07 15.89 4.67
N ARG A 347 -19.25 14.87 4.94
CA ARG A 347 -19.17 13.66 4.12
C ARG A 347 -20.42 12.80 4.28
N SER A 348 -20.69 12.02 3.24
CA SER A 348 -21.61 10.89 3.33
C SER A 348 -21.16 9.89 4.40
N VAL A 349 -22.09 9.05 4.87
CA VAL A 349 -21.77 7.97 5.83
C VAL A 349 -20.64 7.07 5.31
N TYR A 350 -20.63 6.79 4.00
CA TYR A 350 -19.59 6.04 3.31
C TYR A 350 -18.24 6.77 3.29
N GLY A 351 -18.21 8.07 2.95
CA GLY A 351 -16.98 8.86 2.95
C GLY A 351 -16.40 9.09 4.36
N ALA A 352 -17.26 9.26 5.36
CA ALA A 352 -16.86 9.34 6.77
C ALA A 352 -16.26 8.02 7.26
N ALA A 353 -16.90 6.88 6.96
CA ALA A 353 -16.39 5.56 7.33
C ALA A 353 -15.03 5.26 6.65
N LEU A 354 -14.88 5.64 5.37
CA LEU A 354 -13.60 5.49 4.66
C LEU A 354 -12.49 6.31 5.31
N SER A 355 -12.78 7.57 5.66
CA SER A 355 -11.83 8.45 6.34
C SER A 355 -11.37 7.88 7.69
N GLN A 356 -12.31 7.37 8.49
CA GLN A 356 -12.02 6.68 9.75
C GLN A 356 -11.20 5.40 9.53
N GLY A 357 -11.56 4.60 8.52
CA GLY A 357 -10.85 3.37 8.17
C GLY A 357 -9.39 3.62 7.77
N ARG A 358 -9.13 4.64 6.93
CA ARG A 358 -7.77 5.04 6.53
C ARG A 358 -6.95 5.51 7.73
N LYS A 359 -7.50 6.43 8.54
CA LYS A 359 -6.80 6.96 9.73
C LYS A 359 -6.49 5.86 10.74
N PHE A 360 -7.39 4.90 10.91
CA PHE A 360 -7.15 3.72 11.75
C PHE A 360 -6.03 2.85 11.19
N SER A 361 -6.02 2.57 9.89
CA SER A 361 -4.98 1.73 9.28
C SER A 361 -3.58 2.32 9.43
N ILE A 362 -3.43 3.62 9.22
CA ILE A 362 -2.16 4.33 9.43
C ILE A 362 -1.73 4.27 10.89
N PHE A 363 -2.67 4.49 11.81
CA PHE A 363 -2.41 4.41 13.24
C PHE A 363 -1.95 3.01 13.65
N GLU A 364 -2.67 1.95 13.25
CA GLU A 364 -2.33 0.57 13.57
C GLU A 364 -0.95 0.17 13.02
N ALA A 365 -0.63 0.57 11.79
CA ALA A 365 0.68 0.30 11.17
C ALA A 365 1.84 0.93 11.96
N LEU A 366 1.71 2.21 12.31
CA LEU A 366 2.72 2.96 13.05
C LEU A 366 2.82 2.50 14.50
N GLU A 367 1.69 2.21 15.16
CA GLU A 367 1.67 1.74 16.54
C GLU A 367 2.29 0.34 16.67
N ASN A 368 1.99 -0.58 15.74
CA ASN A 368 2.59 -1.90 15.70
C ASN A 368 4.11 -1.88 15.47
N SER A 369 4.64 -0.78 14.94
CA SER A 369 6.08 -0.56 14.73
C SER A 369 6.69 0.38 15.77
N GLU A 370 5.94 0.75 16.82
CA GLU A 370 6.36 1.67 17.88
C GLU A 370 6.77 3.07 17.39
N LEU A 371 6.25 3.50 16.24
CA LEU A 371 6.55 4.79 15.62
C LEU A 371 5.46 5.85 15.87
N PHE A 372 4.31 5.45 16.42
CA PHE A 372 3.22 6.37 16.70
C PHE A 372 3.42 7.09 18.03
N ASN A 373 3.47 8.43 18.01
CA ASN A 373 3.49 9.22 19.24
C ASN A 373 2.12 9.21 19.92
N ILE A 374 2.01 8.55 21.07
CA ILE A 374 0.75 8.41 21.82
C ILE A 374 0.10 9.77 22.13
N LYS A 375 0.88 10.83 22.35
CA LYS A 375 0.35 12.19 22.58
C LYS A 375 -0.41 12.75 21.37
N HIS A 376 -0.11 12.28 20.16
CA HIS A 376 -0.77 12.69 18.93
C HIS A 376 -2.13 11.99 18.74
N ARG A 377 -2.41 10.90 19.48
CA ARG A 377 -3.60 10.06 19.30
C ARG A 377 -4.93 10.85 19.33
N PRO A 378 -5.19 11.71 20.34
CA PRO A 378 -6.46 12.44 20.39
C PRO A 378 -6.63 13.43 19.22
N TYR A 379 -5.53 14.09 18.84
CA TYR A 379 -5.51 15.05 17.73
C TYR A 379 -5.69 14.35 16.38
N TRP A 380 -5.01 13.22 16.17
CA TRP A 380 -5.14 12.41 14.95
C TRP A 380 -6.60 11.99 14.69
N PHE A 381 -7.26 11.42 15.70
CA PHE A 381 -8.64 10.93 15.55
C PHE A 381 -9.71 12.03 15.63
N SER A 382 -9.38 13.21 16.16
CA SER A 382 -10.31 14.36 16.15
C SER A 382 -10.70 14.78 14.72
N THR A 383 -9.75 14.66 13.76
CA THR A 383 -9.98 15.02 12.35
C THR A 383 -11.06 14.18 11.68
N VAL A 384 -11.31 12.98 12.20
CA VAL A 384 -12.31 12.03 11.68
C VAL A 384 -13.44 11.73 12.66
N GLN A 385 -13.53 12.50 13.75
CA GLN A 385 -14.58 12.40 14.77
C GLN A 385 -14.74 10.97 15.32
N MET A 386 -13.61 10.27 15.49
CA MET A 386 -13.59 8.88 15.96
C MET A 386 -13.31 8.83 17.46
N SER A 387 -14.10 8.03 18.19
CA SER A 387 -13.95 7.88 19.63
C SER A 387 -12.85 6.87 20.00
N VAL A 388 -12.24 7.03 21.17
CA VAL A 388 -11.21 6.10 21.69
C VAL A 388 -11.79 4.70 21.91
N ALA A 389 -13.01 4.58 22.45
CA ALA A 389 -13.67 3.30 22.65
C ALA A 389 -13.89 2.54 21.33
N THR A 390 -14.25 3.27 20.26
CA THR A 390 -14.38 2.69 18.92
C THR A 390 -13.04 2.15 18.40
N MET A 391 -11.95 2.90 18.62
CA MET A 391 -10.61 2.47 18.21
C MET A 391 -10.19 1.18 18.93
N GLU A 392 -10.38 1.10 20.24
CA GLU A 392 -10.06 -0.10 21.03
C GLU A 392 -10.87 -1.33 20.57
N GLN A 393 -12.15 -1.13 20.26
CA GLN A 393 -13.00 -2.17 19.68
C GLN A 393 -12.50 -2.66 18.32
N MET A 394 -11.99 -1.75 17.48
CA MET A 394 -11.43 -2.11 16.18
C MET A 394 -10.12 -2.88 16.33
N GLN A 395 -9.21 -2.45 17.21
CA GLN A 395 -7.95 -3.15 17.48
C GLN A 395 -8.19 -4.58 17.99
N ALA A 396 -9.18 -4.76 18.86
CA ALA A 396 -9.54 -6.08 19.39
C ALA A 396 -9.99 -7.08 18.30
N ARG A 397 -10.49 -6.59 17.16
CA ARG A 397 -10.96 -7.43 16.04
C ARG A 397 -9.88 -7.74 15.00
N ILE A 398 -8.68 -7.18 15.12
CA ILE A 398 -7.52 -7.42 14.24
C ILE A 398 -7.92 -7.32 12.74
N PRO A 399 -8.27 -6.12 12.25
CA PRO A 399 -8.78 -5.92 10.89
C PRO A 399 -7.77 -6.30 9.80
N GLY A 400 -6.51 -6.48 10.14
CA GLY A 400 -5.49 -7.05 9.26
C GLY A 400 -5.68 -8.52 8.89
N LYS A 401 -6.60 -9.22 9.58
CA LYS A 401 -6.99 -10.61 9.29
C LYS A 401 -8.39 -10.68 8.70
N LEU A 402 -8.67 -11.73 7.93
CA LEU A 402 -10.03 -12.10 7.54
C LEU A 402 -10.87 -12.21 8.81
N THR A 403 -11.84 -11.30 8.96
CA THR A 403 -12.76 -11.27 10.08
C THR A 403 -13.48 -12.61 10.18
N THR A 404 -13.35 -13.26 11.33
CA THR A 404 -13.68 -14.67 11.60
C THR A 404 -15.17 -15.01 11.69
N ASN A 405 -16.06 -14.05 11.43
CA ASN A 405 -17.48 -14.35 11.26
C ASN A 405 -17.72 -14.76 9.80
N MET A 406 -17.26 -15.96 9.45
CA MET A 406 -17.60 -16.65 8.19
C MET A 406 -18.95 -17.34 8.26
#